data_AF-A0A8S4GTJ7-F1
#
_entry.id   AF-A0A8S4GTJ7-F1
#
_cell.length_a   1.000
_cell.length_b   1.000
_cell.length_c   1.000
_cell.angle_alpha   90.00
_cell.angle_beta   90.00
_cell.angle_gamma   90.00
#
_symmetry.space_group_name_H-M   'P 1'
#
loop_
_entity.id
_entity.type
_entity.pdbx_description
1 polymer ?
#
loop_
_entity_poly.entity_id
_entity_poly.type
_entity_poly.pdbx_seq_one_letter_code
_entity_poly.pdbx_strand_id
1 'polypeptide(L)'
;MEITHEYVKLRKDFGKHPNFKEFHAELIYDLRPDEERKAKMIKRQPCTTTVQVIPQFSERTVNTAQTTYRTVGMAHMQGGWPRDVDVNEPSQVSRYIKRVERDEDYIASVSRLSSGAIATIRQNNALDIYEQFFTDVQEDHSSEVPEARTLTVLSDPNKIKRSATYLSFHPGGRKVACAYSLMKFQSQPHNMELKSYMWDMANPTAPELELVPASQLCCINFNPKDEHLLGAGQYNGQFALFDRRKGKTPVETSLIESSHKDPVYDNAWLQSKTGSEIMTASTDGQVLFWDIRRMSEPLEDLTITEKNSDLVLGAVSMEYDAAAGATKFMVGTEQGVVVSCNRKAKTPADRIGASYAGHKGPVYALKRNPFFSKYFMTVADWTAMMWNEDIRQPIITTPYHSSNLTGGTWSPTRPGVFFLTRMSGHLDCWDLYHKASAPILSIEVDKTPLVSLSIQPQGKVLGVGTEDGSIHVLELSDSLVHMQQGEKASIGQTFERETRREKNLEARAKELKVRARKAAQKEEEGELGKIPEEELLRIEKEFFETVKEQEAKA
;
A
#
# COMPACT_ATOMS: atom_id res chain seq x y z
N MET A 1 -73.15 9.67 14.01
CA MET A 1 -72.13 8.61 14.14
C MET A 1 -72.72 7.36 13.54
N GLU A 2 -72.43 7.08 12.27
CA GLU A 2 -72.77 5.79 11.67
C GLU A 2 -71.61 4.83 11.98
N ILE A 3 -71.93 3.72 12.65
CA ILE A 3 -70.96 2.68 12.99
C ILE A 3 -70.77 1.83 11.73
N THR A 4 -69.64 1.98 11.04
CA THR A 4 -69.27 1.16 9.88
C THR A 4 -68.41 -0.01 10.33
N HIS A 5 -68.87 -1.25 10.12
CA HIS A 5 -68.08 -2.47 10.30
C HIS A 5 -67.34 -2.81 9.00
N GLU A 6 -66.01 -2.72 9.00
CA GLU A 6 -65.17 -3.17 7.89
C GLU A 6 -64.81 -4.67 8.05
N TYR A 7 -65.10 -5.47 7.03
CA TYR A 7 -64.65 -6.87 6.95
C TYR A 7 -63.46 -6.98 5.99
N VAL A 8 -62.33 -7.50 6.49
CA VAL A 8 -61.11 -7.73 5.69
C VAL A 8 -60.91 -9.24 5.47
N LYS A 9 -60.69 -9.67 4.22
CA LYS A 9 -60.42 -11.07 3.84
C LYS A 9 -59.12 -11.17 3.05
N LEU A 10 -58.27 -12.15 3.37
CA LEU A 10 -56.99 -12.36 2.68
C LEU A 10 -57.20 -12.77 1.21
N ARG A 11 -56.41 -12.19 0.30
CA ARG A 11 -56.57 -12.34 -1.17
C ARG A 11 -56.54 -13.79 -1.65
N LYS A 12 -55.80 -14.68 -0.98
CA LYS A 12 -55.72 -16.12 -1.32
C LYS A 12 -57.04 -16.89 -1.12
N ASP A 13 -57.98 -16.31 -0.37
CA ASP A 13 -59.27 -16.92 -0.05
C ASP A 13 -60.46 -16.28 -0.80
N PHE A 14 -60.16 -15.41 -1.78
CA PHE A 14 -61.15 -14.93 -2.75
C PHE A 14 -61.52 -16.06 -3.71
N GLY A 15 -62.83 -16.28 -3.92
CA GLY A 15 -63.36 -17.36 -4.76
C GLY A 15 -63.76 -18.64 -4.00
N LYS A 16 -63.44 -18.77 -2.71
CA LYS A 16 -64.04 -19.82 -1.86
C LYS A 16 -65.45 -19.42 -1.45
N HIS A 17 -66.43 -20.31 -1.68
CA HIS A 17 -67.82 -20.04 -1.36
C HIS A 17 -67.98 -19.86 0.17
N PRO A 18 -68.52 -18.71 0.65
CA PRO A 18 -68.81 -18.52 2.06
C PRO A 18 -69.89 -19.52 2.51
N ASN A 19 -69.68 -20.14 3.67
CA ASN A 19 -70.57 -21.15 4.22
C ASN A 19 -71.59 -20.46 5.15
N PHE A 20 -72.62 -19.86 4.56
CA PHE A 20 -73.72 -19.26 5.32
C PHE A 20 -74.57 -20.35 5.96
N LYS A 21 -74.87 -20.19 7.26
CA LYS A 21 -75.84 -21.01 7.98
C LYS A 21 -77.04 -20.15 8.31
N GLU A 22 -78.24 -20.69 8.12
CA GLU A 22 -79.47 -20.03 8.56
C GLU A 22 -79.49 -19.94 10.09
N PHE A 23 -79.62 -18.72 10.61
CA PHE A 23 -79.81 -18.43 12.02
C PHE A 23 -81.16 -17.71 12.17
N HIS A 24 -81.97 -18.13 13.14
CA HIS A 24 -83.32 -17.59 13.34
C HIS A 24 -83.25 -16.18 13.96
N ALA A 25 -84.17 -15.31 13.54
CA ALA A 25 -84.21 -13.91 13.97
C ALA A 25 -84.55 -13.80 15.47
N GLU A 26 -83.66 -13.19 16.23
CA GLU A 26 -83.85 -12.87 17.65
C GLU A 26 -84.13 -11.37 17.78
N LEU A 27 -85.21 -10.99 18.48
CA LEU A 27 -85.56 -9.59 18.71
C LEU A 27 -84.62 -9.01 19.78
N ILE A 28 -83.60 -8.28 19.35
CA ILE A 28 -82.55 -7.77 20.24
C ILE A 28 -83.05 -6.59 21.11
N TYR A 29 -84.04 -5.81 20.63
CA TYR A 29 -84.54 -4.65 21.38
C TYR A 29 -85.92 -4.18 20.88
N ASP A 30 -86.81 -3.81 21.81
CA ASP A 30 -88.13 -3.20 21.54
C ASP A 30 -88.27 -1.89 22.33
N LEU A 31 -88.72 -0.82 21.68
CA LEU A 31 -88.68 0.56 22.19
C LEU A 31 -90.10 1.14 22.17
N ARG A 32 -90.75 1.20 23.34
CA ARG A 32 -92.13 1.68 23.46
C ARG A 32 -92.21 3.21 23.53
N PRO A 33 -93.29 3.83 23.01
CA PRO A 33 -93.42 5.29 22.96
C PRO A 33 -93.46 5.94 24.35
N ASP A 34 -92.68 7.00 24.51
CA ASP A 34 -92.53 7.77 25.75
C ASP A 34 -93.59 8.89 25.84
N GLU A 35 -94.41 8.87 26.89
CA GLU A 35 -95.49 9.84 27.09
C GLU A 35 -94.98 11.27 27.32
N GLU A 36 -93.74 11.45 27.81
CA GLU A 36 -93.17 12.79 28.05
C GLU A 36 -92.97 13.60 26.77
N ARG A 37 -92.70 12.91 25.65
CA ARG A 37 -92.52 13.56 24.34
C ARG A 37 -93.85 13.97 23.70
N LYS A 38 -94.94 13.28 24.06
CA LYS A 38 -96.30 13.62 23.59
C LYS A 38 -96.77 14.96 24.16
N ALA A 39 -96.39 15.28 25.41
CA ALA A 39 -96.75 16.54 26.07
C ALA A 39 -96.10 17.79 25.44
N LYS A 40 -95.01 17.65 24.68
CA LYS A 40 -94.28 18.77 24.04
C LYS A 40 -94.76 19.10 22.62
N MET A 41 -95.90 18.53 22.19
CA MET A 41 -96.42 18.73 20.84
C MET A 41 -97.27 20.02 20.76
N ILE A 42 -96.75 21.06 20.10
CA ILE A 42 -97.46 22.33 19.88
C ILE A 42 -98.14 22.31 18.51
N LYS A 43 -99.44 22.61 18.47
CA LYS A 43 -100.24 22.69 17.23
C LYS A 43 -99.91 23.98 16.47
N ARG A 44 -99.26 23.86 15.30
CA ARG A 44 -98.97 25.00 14.40
C ARG A 44 -100.19 25.29 13.52
N GLN A 45 -100.56 26.57 13.40
CA GLN A 45 -101.73 27.00 12.63
C GLN A 45 -101.55 26.72 11.12
N PRO A 46 -102.65 26.40 10.40
CA PRO A 46 -102.59 25.94 9.02
C PRO A 46 -102.23 27.09 8.06
N CYS A 47 -101.09 26.96 7.39
CA CYS A 47 -100.74 27.75 6.22
C CYS A 47 -100.96 26.91 4.96
N THR A 48 -101.66 27.49 3.98
CA THR A 48 -101.88 26.86 2.68
C THR A 48 -100.60 26.99 1.85
N THR A 49 -99.89 25.88 1.68
CA THR A 49 -98.73 25.80 0.78
C THR A 49 -99.14 25.03 -0.46
N THR A 50 -98.95 25.62 -1.62
CA THR A 50 -99.21 24.97 -2.91
C THR A 50 -98.20 23.84 -3.14
N VAL A 51 -98.70 22.63 -3.38
CA VAL A 51 -97.89 21.43 -3.60
C VAL A 51 -97.80 21.17 -5.10
N GLN A 52 -96.59 21.15 -5.65
CA GLN A 52 -96.35 20.79 -7.04
C GLN A 52 -96.31 19.26 -7.16
N VAL A 53 -97.30 18.68 -7.85
CA VAL A 53 -97.43 17.25 -8.15
C VAL A 53 -96.65 16.90 -9.42
N ILE A 54 -95.37 17.28 -9.47
CA ILE A 54 -94.43 16.78 -10.48
C ILE A 54 -93.41 15.95 -9.71
N PRO A 55 -93.22 14.65 -10.04
CA PRO A 55 -92.28 13.81 -9.33
C PRO A 55 -90.88 14.44 -9.37
N GLN A 56 -90.25 14.58 -8.21
CA GLN A 56 -88.84 14.99 -8.15
C GLN A 56 -88.00 13.82 -8.64
N PHE A 57 -87.45 13.95 -9.84
CA PHE A 57 -86.49 13.00 -10.37
C PHE A 57 -85.09 13.41 -9.91
N SER A 58 -84.28 12.45 -9.46
CA SER A 58 -82.85 12.66 -9.26
C SER A 58 -82.11 12.17 -10.50
N GLU A 59 -81.28 13.04 -11.08
CA GLU A 59 -80.42 12.68 -12.19
C GLU A 59 -79.04 12.31 -11.65
N ARG A 60 -78.53 11.14 -12.06
CA ARG A 60 -77.15 10.72 -11.80
C ARG A 60 -76.45 10.56 -13.15
N THR A 61 -75.49 11.42 -13.44
CA THR A 61 -74.65 11.27 -14.61
C THR A 61 -73.55 10.26 -14.34
N VAL A 62 -73.65 9.08 -14.96
CA VAL A 62 -72.58 8.07 -14.96
C VAL A 62 -71.84 8.22 -16.28
N ASN A 63 -70.56 8.57 -16.21
CA ASN A 63 -69.69 8.62 -17.38
C ASN A 63 -68.72 7.43 -17.30
N THR A 64 -68.97 6.37 -18.05
CA THR A 64 -68.03 5.24 -18.18
C THR A 64 -67.01 5.60 -19.24
N ALA A 65 -65.72 5.58 -18.89
CA ALA A 65 -64.67 5.78 -19.88
C ALA A 65 -64.80 4.73 -20.99
N GLN A 66 -64.81 5.15 -22.26
CA GLN A 66 -64.94 4.25 -23.39
C GLN A 66 -63.78 3.26 -23.39
N THR A 67 -64.06 1.99 -23.07
CA THR A 67 -63.04 0.94 -23.09
C THR A 67 -62.82 0.52 -24.53
N THR A 68 -61.63 0.79 -25.05
CA THR A 68 -61.26 0.42 -26.43
C THR A 68 -60.86 -1.05 -26.46
N TYR A 69 -61.70 -1.87 -27.08
CA TYR A 69 -61.36 -3.26 -27.36
C TYR A 69 -60.56 -3.33 -28.65
N ARG A 70 -59.38 -3.96 -28.60
CA ARG A 70 -58.58 -4.27 -29.78
C ARG A 70 -58.61 -5.77 -30.00
N THR A 71 -59.24 -6.21 -31.09
CA THR A 71 -59.11 -7.60 -31.55
C THR A 71 -57.73 -7.76 -32.18
N VAL A 72 -56.86 -8.52 -31.53
CA VAL A 72 -55.53 -8.85 -32.07
C VAL A 72 -55.58 -10.30 -32.54
N GLY A 73 -55.45 -10.52 -33.84
CA GLY A 73 -55.16 -11.83 -34.41
C GLY A 73 -53.65 -12.10 -34.41
N MET A 74 -53.25 -13.35 -34.18
CA MET A 74 -51.86 -13.77 -34.31
C MET A 74 -51.66 -14.43 -35.68
N ALA A 75 -50.85 -13.82 -36.55
CA ALA A 75 -50.38 -14.46 -37.77
C ALA A 75 -49.06 -15.17 -37.46
N HIS A 76 -49.10 -16.49 -37.31
CA HIS A 76 -47.87 -17.27 -37.17
C HIS A 76 -47.30 -17.56 -38.57
N MET A 77 -46.25 -16.84 -38.97
CA MET A 77 -45.48 -17.21 -40.18
C MET A 77 -44.50 -18.32 -39.78
N GLN A 78 -44.84 -19.57 -40.08
CA GLN A 78 -43.95 -20.72 -39.95
C GLN A 78 -43.76 -21.35 -41.33
N GLY A 79 -42.52 -21.34 -41.83
CA GLY A 79 -42.15 -21.96 -43.10
C GLY A 79 -42.32 -21.09 -44.35
N GLY A 80 -41.66 -21.51 -45.43
CA GLY A 80 -41.69 -20.89 -46.76
C GLY A 80 -42.11 -21.88 -47.85
N TRP A 81 -42.92 -22.88 -47.49
CA TRP A 81 -43.42 -23.87 -48.44
C TRP A 81 -44.40 -23.22 -49.42
N PRO A 82 -44.44 -23.67 -50.69
CA PRO A 82 -45.47 -23.21 -51.63
C PRO A 82 -46.88 -23.51 -51.10
N ARG A 83 -47.86 -22.71 -51.54
CA ARG A 83 -49.26 -22.80 -51.07
C ARG A 83 -49.89 -24.18 -51.22
N ASP A 84 -49.39 -25.00 -52.14
CA ASP A 84 -49.94 -26.31 -52.49
C ASP A 84 -49.37 -27.47 -51.63
N VAL A 85 -48.45 -27.19 -50.70
CA VAL A 85 -47.81 -28.20 -49.84
C VAL A 85 -48.21 -27.96 -48.39
N ASP A 86 -48.93 -28.90 -47.79
CA ASP A 86 -49.23 -28.86 -46.36
C ASP A 86 -48.03 -29.38 -45.55
N VAL A 87 -47.53 -28.55 -44.63
CA VAL A 87 -46.39 -28.85 -43.77
C VAL A 87 -46.72 -29.92 -42.73
N ASN A 88 -47.99 -30.02 -42.33
CA ASN A 88 -48.43 -30.99 -41.33
C ASN A 88 -48.46 -32.41 -41.89
N GLU A 89 -48.43 -32.57 -43.22
CA GLU A 89 -48.37 -33.87 -43.86
C GLU A 89 -46.93 -34.18 -44.35
N PRO A 90 -46.15 -35.00 -43.62
CA PRO A 90 -44.75 -35.28 -43.96
C PRO A 90 -44.59 -35.99 -45.32
N SER A 91 -45.66 -36.66 -45.77
CA SER A 91 -45.72 -37.30 -47.08
C SER A 91 -45.63 -36.28 -48.22
N GLN A 92 -46.29 -35.12 -48.10
CA GLN A 92 -46.30 -34.06 -49.10
C GLN A 92 -44.97 -33.30 -49.13
N VAL A 93 -44.44 -32.97 -47.95
CA VAL A 93 -43.11 -32.34 -47.80
C VAL A 93 -42.02 -33.19 -48.45
N SER A 94 -42.01 -34.49 -48.16
CA SER A 94 -41.01 -35.42 -48.75
C SER A 94 -41.14 -35.55 -50.26
N ARG A 95 -42.37 -35.55 -50.81
CA ARG A 95 -42.59 -35.57 -52.27
C ARG A 95 -42.11 -34.27 -52.92
N TYR A 96 -42.37 -33.12 -52.29
CA TYR A 96 -41.92 -31.84 -52.79
C TYR A 96 -40.39 -31.75 -52.82
N ILE A 97 -39.72 -32.10 -51.73
CA ILE A 97 -38.25 -32.12 -51.65
C ILE A 97 -37.68 -33.04 -52.75
N LYS A 98 -38.18 -34.28 -52.85
CA LYS A 98 -37.74 -35.22 -53.89
C LYS A 98 -37.98 -34.72 -55.31
N ARG A 99 -39.03 -33.92 -55.53
CA ARG A 99 -39.30 -33.30 -56.83
C ARG A 99 -38.25 -32.24 -57.14
N VAL A 100 -37.90 -31.39 -56.18
CA VAL A 100 -36.86 -30.34 -56.33
C VAL A 100 -35.47 -30.95 -56.46
N GLU A 101 -35.14 -31.97 -55.66
CA GLU A 101 -33.84 -32.66 -55.71
C GLU A 101 -33.58 -33.39 -57.03
N ARG A 102 -34.66 -33.80 -57.73
CA ARG A 102 -34.57 -34.44 -59.05
C ARG A 102 -34.49 -33.45 -60.20
N ASP A 103 -34.68 -32.16 -59.93
CA ASP A 103 -34.60 -31.11 -60.95
C ASP A 103 -33.14 -30.97 -61.40
N GLU A 104 -32.91 -30.99 -62.73
CA GLU A 104 -31.56 -30.94 -63.28
C GLU A 104 -30.87 -29.61 -62.96
N ASP A 105 -31.64 -28.51 -62.94
CA ASP A 105 -31.14 -27.18 -62.61
C ASP A 105 -30.68 -27.07 -61.14
N TYR A 106 -31.37 -27.78 -60.23
CA TYR A 106 -30.99 -27.87 -58.82
C TYR A 106 -29.66 -28.62 -58.68
N ILE A 107 -29.54 -29.80 -59.28
CA ILE A 107 -28.33 -30.62 -59.22
C ILE A 107 -27.14 -29.86 -59.81
N ALA A 108 -27.32 -29.21 -60.98
CA ALA A 108 -26.29 -28.41 -61.62
C ALA A 108 -25.85 -27.22 -60.75
N SER A 109 -26.80 -26.52 -60.12
CA SER A 109 -26.51 -25.39 -59.24
C SER A 109 -25.76 -25.82 -57.97
N VAL A 110 -26.19 -26.91 -57.34
CA VAL A 110 -25.53 -27.48 -56.15
C VAL A 110 -24.13 -27.95 -56.49
N SER A 111 -23.93 -28.64 -57.61
CA SER A 111 -22.60 -29.10 -58.06
C SER A 111 -21.64 -27.93 -58.32
N ARG A 112 -22.14 -26.84 -58.92
CA ARG A 112 -21.35 -25.62 -59.13
C ARG A 112 -20.97 -24.95 -57.81
N LEU A 113 -21.92 -24.79 -56.88
CA LEU A 113 -21.66 -24.16 -55.58
C LEU A 113 -20.77 -25.02 -54.68
N SER A 114 -20.95 -26.33 -54.70
CA SER A 114 -20.12 -27.26 -53.93
C SER A 114 -18.66 -27.21 -54.39
N SER A 115 -18.43 -27.12 -55.71
CA SER A 115 -17.09 -26.95 -56.26
C SER A 115 -16.42 -25.66 -55.76
N GLY A 116 -17.17 -24.54 -55.72
CA GLY A 116 -16.68 -23.27 -55.17
C GLY A 116 -16.44 -23.31 -53.65
N ALA A 117 -17.34 -23.95 -52.90
CA ALA A 117 -17.18 -24.14 -51.46
C ALA A 117 -15.97 -25.01 -51.12
N ILE A 118 -15.75 -26.11 -51.86
CA ILE A 118 -14.58 -26.98 -51.69
C ILE A 118 -13.28 -26.22 -51.94
N ALA A 119 -13.24 -25.36 -52.96
CA ALA A 119 -12.07 -24.52 -53.20
C ALA A 119 -11.79 -23.59 -52.01
N THR A 120 -12.82 -22.96 -51.45
CA THR A 120 -12.71 -22.07 -50.28
C THR A 120 -12.26 -22.83 -49.03
N ILE A 121 -12.80 -24.03 -48.78
CA ILE A 121 -12.39 -24.87 -47.66
C ILE A 121 -10.93 -25.30 -47.80
N ARG A 122 -10.51 -25.73 -49.00
CA ARG A 122 -9.12 -26.07 -49.27
C ARG A 122 -8.19 -24.89 -49.09
N GLN A 123 -8.63 -23.68 -49.43
CA GLN A 123 -7.86 -22.46 -49.21
C GLN A 123 -7.68 -22.15 -47.72
N ASN A 124 -8.75 -22.25 -46.92
CA ASN A 124 -8.67 -22.05 -45.46
C ASN A 124 -7.78 -23.11 -44.78
N ASN A 125 -7.81 -24.35 -45.26
CA ASN A 125 -6.96 -25.42 -44.74
C ASN A 125 -5.51 -25.33 -45.23
N ALA A 126 -5.22 -24.58 -46.29
CA ALA A 126 -3.85 -24.46 -46.82
C ALA A 126 -2.97 -23.62 -45.90
N LEU A 127 -3.54 -22.60 -45.26
CA LEU A 127 -2.85 -21.75 -44.30
C LEU A 127 -3.87 -21.13 -43.35
N ASP A 128 -3.66 -21.34 -42.04
CA ASP A 128 -4.47 -20.67 -41.02
C ASP A 128 -3.99 -19.23 -40.86
N ILE A 129 -4.67 -18.30 -41.54
CA ILE A 129 -4.37 -16.85 -41.47
C ILE A 129 -4.67 -16.24 -40.10
N TYR A 130 -5.31 -16.98 -39.19
CA TYR A 130 -5.67 -16.52 -37.86
C TYR A 130 -4.74 -17.04 -36.77
N GLU A 131 -3.78 -17.93 -37.11
CA GLU A 131 -2.78 -18.39 -36.16
C GLU A 131 -1.86 -17.24 -35.75
N GLN A 132 -1.87 -16.90 -34.46
CA GLN A 132 -0.91 -15.96 -33.88
C GLN A 132 0.32 -16.75 -33.44
N PHE A 133 1.44 -16.54 -34.14
CA PHE A 133 2.70 -17.14 -33.74
C PHE A 133 3.21 -16.52 -32.43
N PHE A 134 3.86 -17.34 -31.61
CA PHE A 134 4.56 -16.93 -30.39
C PHE A 134 3.69 -16.37 -29.25
N THR A 135 2.41 -16.78 -29.14
CA THR A 135 1.56 -16.39 -27.99
C THR A 135 2.15 -16.77 -26.63
N ASP A 136 2.93 -17.85 -26.59
CA ASP A 136 3.47 -18.42 -25.35
C ASP A 136 4.95 -18.06 -25.12
N VAL A 137 5.60 -17.35 -26.05
CA VAL A 137 6.99 -16.93 -25.89
C VAL A 137 7.02 -15.62 -25.12
N GLN A 138 7.48 -15.69 -23.87
CA GLN A 138 7.75 -14.49 -23.08
C GLN A 138 9.13 -13.95 -23.45
N GLU A 139 9.25 -12.63 -23.55
CA GLU A 139 10.53 -11.94 -23.78
C GLU A 139 11.49 -12.22 -22.63
N ASP A 140 12.69 -12.74 -22.95
CA ASP A 140 13.74 -13.01 -21.97
C ASP A 140 14.89 -12.00 -22.13
N HIS A 141 14.94 -11.04 -21.20
CA HIS A 141 15.98 -10.01 -21.14
C HIS A 141 17.23 -10.45 -20.36
N SER A 142 17.35 -11.73 -19.95
CA SER A 142 18.47 -12.23 -19.15
C SER A 142 19.84 -12.15 -19.84
N SER A 143 19.84 -12.15 -21.17
CA SER A 143 21.06 -12.13 -21.99
C SER A 143 21.55 -10.71 -22.31
N GLU A 144 20.74 -9.69 -22.05
CA GLU A 144 21.10 -8.30 -22.30
C GLU A 144 22.10 -7.80 -21.25
N VAL A 145 23.16 -7.13 -21.70
CA VAL A 145 24.12 -6.49 -20.80
C VAL A 145 23.40 -5.37 -20.04
N PRO A 146 23.43 -5.35 -18.69
CA PRO A 146 22.81 -4.27 -17.93
C PRO A 146 23.47 -2.93 -18.22
N GLU A 147 22.65 -1.92 -18.54
CA GLU A 147 23.08 -0.55 -18.80
C GLU A 147 22.22 0.42 -18.00
N ALA A 148 22.80 1.56 -17.62
CA ALA A 148 22.05 2.70 -17.13
C ALA A 148 22.53 3.96 -17.85
N ARG A 149 21.60 4.72 -18.44
CA ARG A 149 21.89 5.86 -19.30
C ARG A 149 21.36 7.13 -18.66
N THR A 150 22.16 8.19 -18.61
CA THR A 150 21.69 9.49 -18.12
C THR A 150 20.71 10.11 -19.11
N LEU A 151 19.45 10.24 -18.70
CA LEU A 151 18.40 10.91 -19.47
C LEU A 151 18.58 12.43 -19.43
N THR A 152 18.61 12.97 -18.21
CA THR A 152 18.66 14.40 -17.96
C THR A 152 19.40 14.68 -16.66
N VAL A 153 20.05 15.83 -16.59
CA VAL A 153 20.64 16.35 -15.36
C VAL A 153 19.85 17.59 -14.94
N LEU A 154 19.35 17.58 -13.71
CA LEU A 154 18.60 18.67 -13.11
C LEU A 154 19.51 19.39 -12.13
N SER A 155 19.87 20.63 -12.42
CA SER A 155 20.84 21.38 -11.61
C SER A 155 20.15 22.46 -10.79
N ASP A 156 20.54 22.63 -9.53
CA ASP A 156 20.08 23.75 -8.71
C ASP A 156 20.32 25.09 -9.47
N PRO A 157 19.28 25.90 -9.73
CA PRO A 157 19.43 27.18 -10.44
C PRO A 157 20.19 28.24 -9.62
N ASN A 158 20.42 27.99 -8.33
CA ASN A 158 21.11 28.94 -7.47
C ASN A 158 22.62 28.99 -7.72
N LYS A 159 23.21 30.17 -7.53
CA LYS A 159 24.66 30.39 -7.68
C LYS A 159 25.48 29.65 -6.62
N ILE A 160 24.92 29.50 -5.43
CA ILE A 160 25.54 28.77 -4.32
C ILE A 160 25.15 27.32 -4.48
N LYS A 161 26.15 26.44 -4.65
CA LYS A 161 25.95 25.00 -4.73
C LYS A 161 25.49 24.47 -3.37
N ARG A 162 24.40 23.72 -3.36
CA ARG A 162 23.80 23.08 -2.18
C ARG A 162 23.60 21.61 -2.49
N SER A 163 23.82 20.75 -1.51
CA SER A 163 23.68 19.30 -1.71
C SER A 163 22.22 18.92 -1.93
N ALA A 164 21.99 18.03 -2.90
CA ALA A 164 20.69 17.38 -3.10
C ALA A 164 20.52 16.26 -2.07
N THR A 165 20.12 16.60 -0.85
CA THR A 165 20.15 15.70 0.31
C THR A 165 19.07 14.64 0.30
N TYR A 166 17.93 14.89 -0.34
CA TYR A 166 16.85 13.92 -0.40
C TYR A 166 16.06 14.05 -1.70
N LEU A 167 15.65 12.91 -2.27
CA LEU A 167 14.89 12.82 -3.50
C LEU A 167 13.63 11.99 -3.28
N SER A 168 12.51 12.50 -3.78
CA SER A 168 11.23 11.78 -3.76
C SER A 168 10.58 11.85 -5.13
N PHE A 169 10.36 10.68 -5.73
CA PHE A 169 9.58 10.60 -6.97
C PHE A 169 8.10 10.79 -6.66
N HIS A 170 7.45 11.54 -7.54
CA HIS A 170 6.00 11.64 -7.56
C HIS A 170 5.39 10.24 -7.78
N PRO A 171 4.24 9.90 -7.17
CA PRO A 171 3.60 8.58 -7.36
C PRO A 171 3.31 8.24 -8.84
N GLY A 172 2.88 9.24 -9.63
CA GLY A 172 2.74 9.15 -11.09
C GLY A 172 4.06 9.09 -11.89
N GLY A 173 5.22 9.13 -11.23
CA GLY A 173 6.54 8.81 -11.78
C GLY A 173 7.24 9.87 -12.62
N ARG A 174 6.51 10.87 -13.16
CA ARG A 174 7.08 11.87 -14.09
C ARG A 174 7.90 12.99 -13.43
N LYS A 175 7.62 13.29 -12.15
CA LYS A 175 8.16 14.46 -11.44
C LYS A 175 9.00 14.03 -10.25
N VAL A 176 10.01 14.81 -9.92
CA VAL A 176 10.90 14.56 -8.79
C VAL A 176 10.94 15.79 -7.90
N ALA A 177 10.66 15.61 -6.62
CA ALA A 177 10.89 16.63 -5.61
C ALA A 177 12.28 16.43 -4.99
N CYS A 178 13.03 17.51 -4.86
CA CYS A 178 14.37 17.50 -4.29
C CYS A 178 14.46 18.47 -3.12
N ALA A 179 14.99 17.98 -2.00
CA ALA A 179 15.40 18.79 -0.87
C ALA A 179 16.86 19.22 -1.07
N TYR A 180 17.11 20.52 -1.05
CA TYR A 180 18.45 21.08 -1.15
C TYR A 180 18.87 21.68 0.19
N SER A 181 20.01 21.21 0.71
CA SER A 181 20.56 21.73 1.97
C SER A 181 22.08 21.59 2.06
N LEU A 182 22.69 22.35 2.97
CA LEU A 182 24.09 22.21 3.35
C LEU A 182 24.15 21.76 4.81
N MET A 183 24.30 20.46 5.04
CA MET A 183 24.32 19.88 6.39
C MET A 183 25.56 20.29 7.20
N LYS A 184 26.64 20.74 6.54
CA LYS A 184 27.85 21.26 7.19
C LYS A 184 27.60 22.69 7.70
N PHE A 185 27.07 22.82 8.92
CA PHE A 185 26.69 24.11 9.54
C PHE A 185 27.73 25.23 9.38
N GLN A 186 29.00 24.97 9.68
CA GLN A 186 30.08 25.97 9.62
C GLN A 186 30.36 26.49 8.20
N SER A 187 29.98 25.73 7.18
CA SER A 187 30.17 26.10 5.76
C SER A 187 28.97 26.84 5.16
N GLN A 188 27.90 27.07 5.93
CA GLN A 188 26.69 27.70 5.42
C GLN A 188 26.93 29.19 5.13
N PRO A 189 26.78 29.64 3.87
CA PRO A 189 26.92 31.05 3.52
C PRO A 189 25.69 31.83 3.97
N HIS A 190 25.90 33.07 4.45
CA HIS A 190 24.81 33.88 5.04
C HIS A 190 23.74 34.31 4.03
N ASN A 191 24.06 34.36 2.74
CA ASN A 191 23.13 34.74 1.66
C ASN A 191 22.60 33.52 0.88
N MET A 192 22.51 32.36 1.53
CA MET A 192 22.02 31.15 0.90
C MET A 192 20.50 31.19 0.75
N GLU A 193 20.00 30.90 -0.45
CA GLU A 193 18.57 30.69 -0.64
C GLU A 193 18.11 29.39 0.05
N LEU A 194 16.93 29.42 0.67
CA LEU A 194 16.35 28.26 1.36
C LEU A 194 15.41 27.43 0.46
N LYS A 195 15.22 27.86 -0.78
CA LYS A 195 14.23 27.29 -1.69
C LYS A 195 14.63 25.88 -2.12
N SER A 196 13.68 24.97 -2.14
CA SER A 196 13.82 23.66 -2.76
C SER A 196 12.92 23.57 -3.99
N TYR A 197 13.07 22.52 -4.80
CA TYR A 197 12.44 22.51 -6.13
C TYR A 197 11.79 21.17 -6.44
N MET A 198 10.71 21.24 -7.21
CA MET A 198 10.13 20.12 -7.92
C MET A 198 10.42 20.25 -9.41
N TRP A 199 10.92 19.19 -9.99
CA TRP A 199 11.37 19.10 -11.37
C TRP A 199 10.45 18.18 -12.17
N ASP A 200 10.19 18.54 -13.43
CA ASP A 200 9.59 17.65 -14.43
C ASP A 200 10.72 17.11 -15.32
N MET A 201 10.79 15.80 -15.49
CA MET A 201 11.82 15.18 -16.34
C MET A 201 11.69 15.61 -17.82
N ALA A 202 10.50 16.03 -18.25
CA ALA A 202 10.29 16.54 -19.61
C ALA A 202 10.96 17.91 -19.85
N ASN A 203 11.11 18.73 -18.80
CA ASN A 203 11.62 20.10 -18.88
C ASN A 203 12.75 20.30 -17.85
N PRO A 204 13.99 19.91 -18.17
CA PRO A 204 15.08 19.90 -17.21
C PRO A 204 15.68 21.29 -16.92
N THR A 205 15.38 22.30 -17.74
CA THR A 205 16.03 23.62 -17.66
C THR A 205 15.52 24.50 -16.52
N ALA A 206 14.28 24.30 -16.07
CA ALA A 206 13.66 25.12 -15.04
C ALA A 206 12.76 24.27 -14.14
N PRO A 207 12.75 24.55 -12.82
CA PRO A 207 11.88 23.82 -11.90
C PRO A 207 10.40 24.15 -12.18
N GLU A 208 9.54 23.15 -12.07
CA GLU A 208 8.09 23.32 -12.22
C GLU A 208 7.50 24.12 -11.06
N LEU A 209 7.93 23.78 -9.84
CA LEU A 209 7.47 24.42 -8.62
C LEU A 209 8.65 24.71 -7.71
N GLU A 210 8.66 25.92 -7.17
CA GLU A 210 9.59 26.33 -6.13
C GLU A 210 8.90 26.17 -4.77
N LEU A 211 9.56 25.52 -3.84
CA LEU A 211 9.13 25.35 -2.46
C LEU A 211 9.92 26.33 -1.60
N VAL A 212 9.23 27.24 -0.91
CA VAL A 212 9.85 28.27 -0.08
C VAL A 212 9.58 27.94 1.39
N PRO A 213 10.46 27.18 2.05
CA PRO A 213 10.35 26.85 3.47
C PRO A 213 10.87 27.99 4.36
N ALA A 214 10.67 27.85 5.68
CA ALA A 214 11.21 28.79 6.68
C ALA A 214 12.70 28.54 6.96
N SER A 215 13.16 27.30 6.79
CA SER A 215 14.54 26.84 6.94
C SER A 215 14.86 25.80 5.84
N GLN A 216 16.13 25.44 5.67
CA GLN A 216 16.58 24.50 4.63
C GLN A 216 15.85 23.15 4.75
N LEU A 217 15.42 22.58 3.62
CA LEU A 217 14.79 21.25 3.62
C LEU A 217 15.88 20.18 3.66
N CYS A 218 15.78 19.28 4.63
CA CYS A 218 16.68 18.13 4.77
C CYS A 218 16.09 16.89 4.11
N CYS A 219 14.79 16.66 4.28
CA CYS A 219 14.05 15.55 3.69
C CYS A 219 12.71 16.02 3.11
N ILE A 220 12.22 15.29 2.09
CA ILE A 220 10.92 15.57 1.46
C ILE A 220 10.32 14.27 0.94
N ASN A 221 9.03 14.03 1.19
CA ASN A 221 8.31 12.89 0.62
C ASN A 221 6.90 13.23 0.17
N PHE A 222 6.53 12.72 -1.00
CA PHE A 222 5.16 12.76 -1.51
C PHE A 222 4.24 11.88 -0.69
N ASN A 223 2.99 12.33 -0.51
CA ASN A 223 1.96 11.49 0.06
C ASN A 223 1.58 10.39 -0.95
N PRO A 224 1.64 9.10 -0.58
CA PRO A 224 1.31 8.01 -1.50
C PRO A 224 -0.17 7.96 -1.91
N LYS A 225 -1.07 8.61 -1.16
CA LYS A 225 -2.51 8.67 -1.47
C LYS A 225 -2.94 9.94 -2.17
N ASP A 226 -2.32 11.08 -1.83
CA ASP A 226 -2.63 12.38 -2.42
C ASP A 226 -1.40 12.97 -3.10
N GLU A 227 -1.39 12.92 -4.43
CA GLU A 227 -0.29 13.37 -5.29
C GLU A 227 0.03 14.87 -5.18
N HIS A 228 -0.84 15.65 -4.55
CA HIS A 228 -0.64 17.09 -4.38
C HIS A 228 0.05 17.47 -3.08
N LEU A 229 0.08 16.56 -2.10
CA LEU A 229 0.63 16.82 -0.77
C LEU A 229 2.07 16.33 -0.65
N LEU A 230 2.89 17.17 -0.03
CA LEU A 230 4.31 16.98 0.18
C LEU A 230 4.63 17.28 1.65
N GLY A 231 5.23 16.32 2.34
CA GLY A 231 5.73 16.51 3.70
C GLY A 231 7.23 16.77 3.64
N ALA A 232 7.72 17.83 4.29
CA ALA A 232 9.13 18.17 4.29
C ALA A 232 9.64 18.44 5.71
N GLY A 233 10.79 17.86 6.04
CA GLY A 233 11.52 18.13 7.28
C GLY A 233 12.54 19.24 7.08
N GLN A 234 12.66 20.14 8.05
CA GLN A 234 13.56 21.28 8.00
C GLN A 234 14.77 21.11 8.93
N TYR A 235 15.83 21.87 8.65
CA TYR A 235 17.06 21.88 9.44
C TYR A 235 16.86 22.40 10.87
N ASN A 236 15.86 23.25 11.11
CA ASN A 236 15.53 23.78 12.45
C ASN A 236 14.61 22.84 13.27
N GLY A 237 14.38 21.61 12.79
CA GLY A 237 13.52 20.63 13.46
C GLY A 237 12.04 20.74 13.15
N GLN A 238 11.58 21.80 12.47
CA GLN A 238 10.18 21.95 12.09
C GLN A 238 9.79 21.04 10.93
N PHE A 239 8.54 20.62 10.92
CA PHE A 239 7.91 19.91 9.83
C PHE A 239 6.98 20.85 9.05
N ALA A 240 7.09 20.86 7.72
CA ALA A 240 6.30 21.70 6.82
C ALA A 240 5.50 20.85 5.84
N LEU A 241 4.24 21.23 5.65
CA LEU A 241 3.33 20.63 4.68
C LEU A 241 3.17 21.56 3.48
N PHE A 242 3.43 21.06 2.29
CA PHE A 242 3.24 21.76 1.03
C PHE A 242 2.08 21.15 0.24
N ASP A 243 1.25 21.99 -0.36
CA ASP A 243 0.21 21.62 -1.31
C ASP A 243 0.47 22.32 -2.63
N ARG A 244 0.71 21.53 -3.68
CA ARG A 244 1.04 22.03 -5.02
C ARG A 244 -0.04 22.93 -5.62
N ARG A 245 -1.28 22.79 -5.17
CA ARG A 245 -2.43 23.58 -5.66
C ARG A 245 -2.48 24.98 -5.04
N LYS A 246 -1.91 25.16 -3.84
CA LYS A 246 -1.99 26.41 -3.07
C LYS A 246 -0.82 27.35 -3.32
N GLY A 247 0.28 26.85 -3.89
CA GLY A 247 1.41 27.66 -4.33
C GLY A 247 2.75 27.18 -3.78
N LYS A 248 3.65 28.14 -3.56
CA LYS A 248 5.08 27.90 -3.26
C LYS A 248 5.41 27.81 -1.77
N THR A 249 4.62 28.46 -0.93
CA THR A 249 4.82 28.50 0.53
C THR A 249 4.17 27.29 1.20
N PRO A 250 4.67 26.86 2.38
CA PRO A 250 4.02 25.81 3.14
C PRO A 250 2.60 26.23 3.51
N VAL A 251 1.68 25.27 3.45
CA VAL A 251 0.27 25.44 3.85
C VAL A 251 0.19 25.50 5.37
N GLU A 252 0.96 24.65 6.03
CA GLU A 252 1.00 24.53 7.48
C GLU A 252 2.42 24.13 7.88
N THR A 253 2.88 24.66 9.01
CA THR A 253 4.20 24.38 9.57
C THR A 253 4.02 24.12 11.06
N SER A 254 4.72 23.12 11.59
CA SER A 254 4.66 22.81 13.02
C SER A 254 5.27 23.93 13.88
N LEU A 255 4.78 24.06 15.11
CA LEU A 255 5.31 25.05 16.06
C LEU A 255 6.69 24.63 16.54
N ILE A 256 7.61 25.59 16.65
CA ILE A 256 9.00 25.31 17.05
C ILE A 256 9.10 24.68 18.45
N GLU A 257 8.19 24.99 19.36
CA GLU A 257 8.18 24.47 20.73
C GLU A 257 7.80 22.99 20.82
N SER A 258 6.99 22.50 19.88
CA SER A 258 6.49 21.12 19.84
C SER A 258 7.18 20.25 18.78
N SER A 259 8.14 20.84 18.06
CA SER A 259 8.90 20.17 16.99
C SER A 259 10.21 19.55 17.50
N HIS A 260 10.94 18.90 16.61
CA HIS A 260 12.29 18.42 16.89
C HIS A 260 13.21 19.60 17.24
N LYS A 261 14.27 19.30 18.01
CA LYS A 261 15.30 20.31 18.35
C LYS A 261 16.47 20.32 17.37
N ASP A 262 16.60 19.22 16.64
CA ASP A 262 17.67 18.94 15.70
C ASP A 262 17.11 18.75 14.27
N PRO A 263 17.97 18.79 13.23
CA PRO A 263 17.54 18.60 11.84
C PRO A 263 16.73 17.32 11.62
N VAL A 264 15.62 17.43 10.90
CA VAL A 264 14.80 16.27 10.54
C VAL A 264 15.41 15.57 9.33
N TYR A 265 16.02 14.40 9.54
CA TYR A 265 16.73 13.67 8.48
C TYR A 265 15.83 12.85 7.57
N ASP A 266 14.71 12.35 8.10
CA ASP A 266 13.80 11.50 7.33
C ASP A 266 12.35 11.67 7.77
N ASN A 267 11.43 11.41 6.85
CA ASN A 267 10.00 11.42 7.11
C ASN A 267 9.30 10.31 6.34
N ALA A 268 8.23 9.74 6.90
CA ALA A 268 7.49 8.66 6.26
C ALA A 268 5.99 8.80 6.49
N TRP A 269 5.22 8.69 5.40
CA TRP A 269 3.76 8.70 5.46
C TRP A 269 3.23 7.38 6.00
N LEU A 270 2.32 7.46 6.96
CA LEU A 270 1.67 6.28 7.54
C LEU A 270 0.38 5.95 6.78
N GLN A 271 0.08 4.66 6.66
CA GLN A 271 -1.13 4.20 5.99
C GLN A 271 -2.35 4.32 6.93
N SER A 272 -2.78 5.55 7.20
CA SER A 272 -4.05 5.82 7.88
C SER A 272 -5.21 5.78 6.89
N LYS A 273 -6.45 5.54 7.34
CA LYS A 273 -7.63 5.52 6.44
C LYS A 273 -7.75 6.83 5.65
N THR A 274 -7.48 7.94 6.31
CA THR A 274 -7.53 9.31 5.76
C THR A 274 -6.27 9.71 4.99
N GLY A 275 -5.15 8.98 5.14
CA GLY A 275 -3.87 9.36 4.51
C GLY A 275 -3.26 10.65 5.07
N SER A 276 -3.63 11.00 6.30
CA SER A 276 -3.31 12.29 6.92
C SER A 276 -2.21 12.21 7.98
N GLU A 277 -1.59 11.06 8.17
CA GLU A 277 -0.60 10.85 9.23
C GLU A 277 0.81 10.71 8.65
N ILE A 278 1.77 11.35 9.31
CA ILE A 278 3.19 11.29 8.94
C ILE A 278 4.05 11.15 10.19
N MET A 279 5.22 10.54 10.01
CA MET A 279 6.22 10.33 11.04
C MET A 279 7.50 11.06 10.65
N THR A 280 8.19 11.68 11.60
CA THR A 280 9.46 12.39 11.40
C THR A 280 10.54 11.85 12.33
N ALA A 281 11.78 11.80 11.86
CA ALA A 281 12.94 11.31 12.60
C ALA A 281 14.08 12.34 12.61
N SER A 282 14.74 12.51 13.76
CA SER A 282 15.80 13.49 13.98
C SER A 282 16.95 12.94 14.85
N THR A 283 18.10 13.62 14.82
CA THR A 283 19.27 13.27 15.64
C THR A 283 19.07 13.53 17.14
N ASP A 284 18.03 14.26 17.52
CA ASP A 284 17.60 14.36 18.92
C ASP A 284 17.13 13.01 19.52
N GLY A 285 17.03 11.97 18.68
CA GLY A 285 16.66 10.61 19.03
C GLY A 285 15.17 10.44 19.29
N GLN A 286 14.37 11.42 18.89
CA GLN A 286 12.91 11.35 18.94
C GLN A 286 12.34 11.03 17.56
N VAL A 287 11.25 10.27 17.58
CA VAL A 287 10.37 10.06 16.44
C VAL A 287 9.02 10.67 16.80
N LEU A 288 8.60 11.68 16.04
CA LEU A 288 7.34 12.39 16.27
C LEU A 288 6.31 11.98 15.22
N PHE A 289 5.07 11.83 15.67
CA PHE A 289 3.92 11.50 14.82
C PHE A 289 3.01 12.71 14.65
N TRP A 290 2.66 13.07 13.42
CA TRP A 290 1.87 14.26 13.11
C TRP A 290 0.59 13.89 12.36
N ASP A 291 -0.47 14.67 12.58
CA ASP A 291 -1.68 14.69 11.74
C ASP A 291 -1.67 15.99 10.93
N ILE A 292 -1.69 15.89 9.60
CA ILE A 292 -1.67 17.07 8.71
C ILE A 292 -2.92 17.96 8.84
N ARG A 293 -3.94 17.53 9.59
CA ARG A 293 -5.14 18.32 9.89
C ARG A 293 -4.99 19.17 11.15
N ARG A 294 -3.98 18.87 11.97
CA ARG A 294 -3.67 19.55 13.22
C ARG A 294 -2.17 19.47 13.46
N MET A 295 -1.44 20.50 13.04
CA MET A 295 0.03 20.53 13.10
C MET A 295 0.58 21.32 14.29
N SER A 296 -0.28 21.78 15.21
CA SER A 296 0.15 22.55 16.40
C SER A 296 0.96 21.70 17.38
N GLU A 297 0.60 20.43 17.55
CA GLU A 297 1.22 19.48 18.46
C GLU A 297 1.35 18.11 17.79
N PRO A 298 2.40 17.34 18.08
CA PRO A 298 2.49 15.95 17.63
C PRO A 298 1.41 15.12 18.33
N LEU A 299 0.88 14.13 17.62
CA LEU A 299 -0.05 13.14 18.16
C LEU A 299 0.60 12.31 19.26
N GLU A 300 1.83 11.86 19.00
CA GLU A 300 2.61 10.99 19.85
C GLU A 300 4.10 11.29 19.63
N ASP A 301 4.89 11.13 20.69
CA ASP A 301 6.34 11.17 20.67
C ASP A 301 6.91 9.81 21.11
N LEU A 302 8.04 9.43 20.52
CA LEU A 302 8.78 8.23 20.88
C LEU A 302 10.28 8.53 20.91
N THR A 303 10.87 8.51 22.10
CA THR A 303 12.33 8.55 22.25
C THR A 303 12.93 7.17 22.02
N ILE A 304 13.87 7.08 21.09
CA ILE A 304 14.60 5.85 20.77
C ILE A 304 15.74 5.69 21.76
N THR A 305 15.63 4.70 22.65
CA THR A 305 16.67 4.34 23.61
C THR A 305 17.21 2.94 23.34
N GLU A 306 18.46 2.73 23.75
CA GLU A 306 19.05 1.40 23.71
C GLU A 306 18.40 0.46 24.74
N LYS A 307 18.25 -0.83 24.40
CA LYS A 307 17.68 -1.80 25.34
C LYS A 307 18.60 -1.97 26.56
N ASN A 308 18.04 -1.69 27.74
CA ASN A 308 18.70 -1.74 29.05
C ASN A 308 19.69 -0.59 29.31
N SER A 309 19.57 0.52 28.58
CA SER A 309 20.36 1.73 28.78
C SER A 309 19.47 2.96 28.59
N ASP A 310 19.73 4.02 29.33
CA ASP A 310 19.06 5.32 29.14
C ASP A 310 19.73 6.16 28.02
N LEU A 311 20.65 5.55 27.27
CA LEU A 311 21.30 6.19 26.13
C LEU A 311 20.29 6.40 25.00
N VAL A 312 20.08 7.67 24.65
CA VAL A 312 19.28 8.09 23.50
C VAL A 312 20.09 7.89 22.22
N LEU A 313 19.47 7.25 21.22
CA LEU A 313 20.08 6.98 19.92
C LEU A 313 19.50 7.94 18.88
N GLY A 314 20.36 8.72 18.22
CA GLY A 314 19.95 9.67 17.19
C GLY A 314 19.42 8.96 15.94
N ALA A 315 18.27 9.38 15.41
CA ALA A 315 17.63 8.75 14.26
C ALA A 315 18.02 9.46 12.95
N VAL A 316 18.49 8.68 11.97
CA VAL A 316 18.99 9.20 10.68
C VAL A 316 18.14 8.74 9.51
N SER A 317 17.76 7.46 9.48
CA SER A 317 16.94 6.88 8.41
C SER A 317 15.74 6.15 9.00
N MET A 318 14.66 6.08 8.23
CA MET A 318 13.41 5.50 8.69
C MET A 318 12.71 4.76 7.57
N GLU A 319 12.06 3.66 7.92
CA GLU A 319 11.33 2.85 6.96
C GLU A 319 10.02 2.35 7.54
N TYR A 320 8.95 2.60 6.78
CA TYR A 320 7.60 2.13 7.07
C TYR A 320 7.03 1.42 5.85
N ASP A 321 6.52 0.21 6.06
CA ASP A 321 5.78 -0.56 5.06
C ASP A 321 4.51 -1.11 5.70
N ALA A 322 3.36 -0.76 5.10
CA ALA A 322 2.07 -1.25 5.55
C ALA A 322 1.95 -2.78 5.47
N ALA A 323 2.65 -3.43 4.54
CA ALA A 323 2.64 -4.88 4.38
C ALA A 323 3.40 -5.63 5.47
N ALA A 324 4.38 -4.98 6.14
CA ALA A 324 5.06 -5.51 7.31
C ALA A 324 4.21 -5.45 8.60
N GLY A 325 3.24 -4.54 8.62
CA GLY A 325 2.31 -4.32 9.71
C GLY A 325 2.02 -2.84 9.91
N ALA A 326 0.73 -2.49 10.02
CA ALA A 326 0.27 -1.09 10.00
C ALA A 326 0.90 -0.17 11.06
N THR A 327 1.43 -0.73 12.16
CA THR A 327 2.01 0.03 13.28
C THR A 327 3.50 -0.23 13.48
N LYS A 328 4.10 -1.11 12.68
CA LYS A 328 5.52 -1.45 12.75
C LYS A 328 6.31 -0.55 11.82
N PHE A 329 7.44 -0.05 12.30
CA PHE A 329 8.39 0.73 11.53
C PHE A 329 9.79 0.45 12.03
N MET A 330 10.80 0.89 11.29
CA MET A 330 12.20 0.72 11.68
C MET A 330 12.93 2.04 11.57
N VAL A 331 13.90 2.23 12.45
CA VAL A 331 14.72 3.44 12.55
C VAL A 331 16.18 3.02 12.52
N GLY A 332 16.94 3.59 11.60
CA GLY A 332 18.40 3.48 11.54
C GLY A 332 19.02 4.62 12.33
N THR A 333 19.91 4.29 13.26
CA THR A 333 20.53 5.27 14.16
C THR A 333 21.91 5.71 13.67
N GLU A 334 22.38 6.85 14.17
CA GLU A 334 23.73 7.36 13.91
C GLU A 334 24.82 6.43 14.47
N GLN A 335 24.51 5.67 15.53
CA GLN A 335 25.42 4.74 16.21
C GLN A 335 25.53 3.37 15.51
N GLY A 336 24.93 3.18 14.32
CA GLY A 336 25.03 1.94 13.56
C GLY A 336 24.10 0.81 14.01
N VAL A 337 23.08 1.16 14.81
CA VAL A 337 22.07 0.22 15.29
C VAL A 337 20.76 0.49 14.56
N VAL A 338 20.10 -0.57 14.08
CA VAL A 338 18.73 -0.47 13.57
C VAL A 338 17.77 -0.93 14.65
N VAL A 339 16.75 -0.13 14.92
CA VAL A 339 15.74 -0.42 15.93
C VAL A 339 14.39 -0.62 15.24
N SER A 340 13.75 -1.76 15.50
CA SER A 340 12.39 -2.05 15.08
C SER A 340 11.43 -1.57 16.15
N CYS A 341 10.47 -0.73 15.77
CA CYS A 341 9.54 -0.09 16.68
C CYS A 341 8.09 -0.47 16.34
N ASN A 342 7.23 -0.46 17.36
CA ASN A 342 5.80 -0.67 17.19
C ASN A 342 5.02 0.44 17.91
N ARG A 343 4.35 1.28 17.12
CA ARG A 343 3.63 2.46 17.61
C ARG A 343 2.57 2.12 18.67
N LYS A 344 1.80 1.05 18.49
CA LYS A 344 0.68 0.68 19.36
C LYS A 344 1.02 -0.38 20.41
N ALA A 345 2.27 -0.49 20.84
CA ALA A 345 2.63 -1.40 21.92
C ALA A 345 2.01 -0.94 23.25
N LYS A 346 1.73 -1.90 24.14
CA LYS A 346 1.01 -1.66 25.42
C LYS A 346 1.81 -0.82 26.41
N THR A 347 3.13 -0.99 26.45
CA THR A 347 4.02 -0.20 27.29
C THR A 347 5.00 0.59 26.42
N PRO A 348 5.49 1.77 26.88
CA PRO A 348 6.50 2.54 26.15
C PRO A 348 7.78 1.76 25.89
N ALA A 349 8.23 0.94 26.84
CA ALA A 349 9.40 0.08 26.67
C ALA A 349 9.19 -1.00 25.59
N ASP A 350 7.97 -1.55 25.50
CA ASP A 350 7.61 -2.52 24.45
C ASP A 350 7.44 -1.88 23.07
N ARG A 351 7.37 -0.55 22.97
CA ARG A 351 7.38 0.14 21.67
C ARG A 351 8.72 -0.05 20.96
N ILE A 352 9.80 -0.30 21.70
CA ILE A 352 11.13 -0.61 21.19
C ILE A 352 11.30 -2.14 21.13
N GLY A 353 11.12 -2.67 19.91
CA GLY A 353 11.14 -4.09 19.58
C GLY A 353 12.55 -4.65 19.41
N ALA A 354 12.89 -5.18 18.25
CA ALA A 354 14.22 -5.76 18.02
C ALA A 354 15.28 -4.69 17.74
N SER A 355 16.50 -4.88 18.23
CA SER A 355 17.68 -4.08 17.85
C SER A 355 18.63 -4.94 17.03
N TYR A 356 19.13 -4.41 15.93
CA TYR A 356 20.07 -5.06 15.02
C TYR A 356 21.35 -4.22 15.00
N ALA A 357 22.36 -4.71 15.71
CA ALA A 357 23.68 -4.09 15.77
C ALA A 357 24.61 -4.84 14.82
N GLY A 358 25.19 -4.12 13.86
CA GLY A 358 26.11 -4.69 12.88
C GLY A 358 27.00 -3.67 12.19
N HIS A 359 26.53 -2.42 12.05
CA HIS A 359 27.31 -1.32 11.51
C HIS A 359 28.13 -0.64 12.61
N LYS A 360 29.19 0.05 12.19
CA LYS A 360 30.11 0.80 13.06
C LYS A 360 29.82 2.30 13.03
N GLY A 361 29.15 2.79 12.00
CA GLY A 361 28.79 4.19 11.83
C GLY A 361 27.35 4.39 11.38
N PRO A 362 26.99 5.62 10.96
CA PRO A 362 25.61 6.02 10.73
C PRO A 362 24.92 5.21 9.65
N VAL A 363 23.69 4.77 9.93
CA VAL A 363 22.85 4.08 8.95
C VAL A 363 22.18 5.10 8.03
N TYR A 364 22.79 5.34 6.87
CA TYR A 364 22.32 6.32 5.89
C TYR A 364 21.06 5.89 5.13
N ALA A 365 20.89 4.60 4.86
CA ALA A 365 19.67 4.10 4.24
C ALA A 365 19.17 2.82 4.90
N LEU A 366 17.85 2.76 5.06
CA LEU A 366 17.10 1.63 5.58
C LEU A 366 15.89 1.41 4.66
N LYS A 367 15.83 0.27 3.99
CA LYS A 367 14.76 -0.03 3.02
C LYS A 367 14.28 -1.46 3.14
N ARG A 368 12.97 -1.68 3.28
CA ARG A 368 12.39 -3.04 3.22
C ARG A 368 12.36 -3.52 1.78
N ASN A 369 12.47 -4.83 1.58
CA ASN A 369 12.31 -5.40 0.25
C ASN A 369 10.82 -5.30 -0.15
N PRO A 370 10.47 -4.65 -1.28
CA PRO A 370 9.08 -4.44 -1.70
C PRO A 370 8.27 -5.72 -1.90
N PHE A 371 8.95 -6.82 -2.25
CA PHE A 371 8.30 -8.12 -2.50
C PHE A 371 8.26 -9.01 -1.26
N PHE A 372 9.23 -8.85 -0.36
CA PHE A 372 9.38 -9.67 0.83
C PHE A 372 9.59 -8.79 2.07
N SER A 373 8.49 -8.28 2.62
CA SER A 373 8.51 -7.30 3.70
C SER A 373 9.26 -7.74 4.97
N LYS A 374 9.47 -9.05 5.19
CA LYS A 374 10.28 -9.60 6.30
C LYS A 374 11.77 -9.31 6.19
N TYR A 375 12.25 -9.00 4.98
CA TYR A 375 13.66 -8.71 4.72
C TYR A 375 13.86 -7.22 4.49
N PHE A 376 14.98 -6.71 4.99
CA PHE A 376 15.33 -5.32 4.84
C PHE A 376 16.82 -5.15 4.59
N MET A 377 17.16 -4.06 3.91
CA MET A 377 18.53 -3.66 3.62
C MET A 377 18.89 -2.44 4.46
N THR A 378 20.13 -2.42 4.90
CA THR A 378 20.76 -1.31 5.59
C THR A 378 22.03 -0.96 4.86
N VAL A 379 22.27 0.34 4.68
CA VAL A 379 23.49 0.86 4.07
C VAL A 379 24.15 1.79 5.08
N ALA A 380 25.36 1.42 5.49
CA ALA A 380 26.20 2.21 6.38
C ALA A 380 27.67 1.90 6.10
N ASP A 381 28.56 2.80 6.53
CA ASP A 381 30.01 2.62 6.44
C ASP A 381 30.48 2.26 5.01
N TRP A 382 31.03 1.06 4.83
CA TRP A 382 31.54 0.52 3.56
C TRP A 382 30.77 -0.72 3.08
N THR A 383 29.63 -1.04 3.68
CA THR A 383 28.93 -2.31 3.44
C THR A 383 27.42 -2.14 3.40
N ALA A 384 26.78 -2.83 2.46
CA ALA A 384 25.35 -3.03 2.49
C ALA A 384 25.07 -4.39 3.12
N MET A 385 24.21 -4.40 4.13
CA MET A 385 23.80 -5.62 4.82
C MET A 385 22.30 -5.85 4.61
N MET A 386 21.94 -7.10 4.38
CA MET A 386 20.57 -7.56 4.28
C MET A 386 20.24 -8.38 5.52
N TRP A 387 19.05 -8.17 6.03
CA TRP A 387 18.61 -8.70 7.31
C TRP A 387 17.28 -9.40 7.15
N ASN A 388 17.03 -10.34 8.06
CA ASN A 388 15.71 -10.87 8.31
C ASN A 388 15.22 -10.31 9.65
N GLU A 389 13.98 -9.82 9.73
CA GLU A 389 13.40 -9.28 10.97
C GLU A 389 13.51 -10.27 12.16
N ASP A 390 13.48 -11.58 11.90
CA ASP A 390 13.54 -12.60 12.95
C ASP A 390 14.97 -12.87 13.48
N ILE A 391 16.02 -12.46 12.77
CA ILE A 391 17.42 -12.80 13.09
C ILE A 391 18.21 -11.52 13.45
N ARG A 392 19.05 -11.59 14.48
CA ARG A 392 19.85 -10.45 14.95
C ARG A 392 21.16 -10.23 14.19
N GLN A 393 21.49 -11.13 13.27
CA GLN A 393 22.69 -11.11 12.43
C GLN A 393 22.26 -10.94 10.96
N PRO A 394 23.09 -10.30 10.12
CA PRO A 394 22.76 -10.11 8.71
C PRO A 394 22.83 -11.44 7.95
N ILE A 395 21.92 -11.65 7.01
CA ILE A 395 21.86 -12.86 6.18
C ILE A 395 22.81 -12.80 4.99
N ILE A 396 22.99 -11.61 4.41
CA ILE A 396 23.88 -11.36 3.27
C ILE A 396 24.57 -10.04 3.56
N THR A 397 25.90 -10.02 3.42
CA THR A 397 26.71 -8.81 3.55
C THR A 397 27.48 -8.64 2.25
N THR A 398 27.40 -7.45 1.64
CA THR A 398 28.20 -7.14 0.46
C THR A 398 29.69 -7.04 0.83
N PRO A 399 30.61 -7.25 -0.12
CA PRO A 399 32.02 -7.00 0.10
C PRO A 399 32.28 -5.56 0.53
N TYR A 400 33.39 -5.34 1.22
CA TYR A 400 33.85 -4.00 1.58
C TYR A 400 34.12 -3.19 0.32
N HIS A 401 33.45 -2.04 0.21
CA HIS A 401 33.66 -1.09 -0.87
C HIS A 401 34.88 -0.20 -0.61
N SER A 402 35.46 0.36 -1.68
CA SER A 402 36.64 1.24 -1.60
C SER A 402 36.35 2.60 -0.96
N SER A 403 35.10 3.04 -1.00
CA SER A 403 34.64 4.32 -0.46
C SER A 403 33.33 4.10 0.29
N ASN A 404 33.00 5.01 1.21
CA ASN A 404 31.79 4.92 2.01
C ASN A 404 30.54 4.89 1.13
N LEU A 405 29.55 4.11 1.56
CA LEU A 405 28.23 4.08 0.95
C LEU A 405 27.36 5.18 1.58
N THR A 406 26.61 5.89 0.73
CA THR A 406 25.82 7.07 1.14
C THR A 406 24.33 6.82 1.06
N GLY A 407 23.89 5.83 0.29
CA GLY A 407 22.48 5.53 0.09
C GLY A 407 22.27 4.19 -0.59
N GLY A 408 21.06 3.68 -0.51
CA GLY A 408 20.66 2.48 -1.23
C GLY A 408 19.16 2.27 -1.26
N THR A 409 18.68 1.63 -2.32
CA THR A 409 17.27 1.31 -2.51
C THR A 409 17.09 0.01 -3.27
N TRP A 410 15.97 -0.67 -3.02
CA TRP A 410 15.56 -1.84 -3.79
C TRP A 410 14.89 -1.41 -5.10
N SER A 411 14.94 -2.30 -6.10
CA SER A 411 14.05 -2.18 -7.26
C SER A 411 12.61 -2.51 -6.84
N PRO A 412 11.62 -1.68 -7.21
CA PRO A 412 10.21 -1.98 -6.96
C PRO A 412 9.65 -3.03 -7.94
N THR A 413 10.34 -3.32 -9.05
CA THR A 413 9.88 -4.26 -10.09
C THR A 413 10.58 -5.61 -10.03
N ARG A 414 11.85 -5.66 -9.58
CA ARG A 414 12.61 -6.92 -9.45
C ARG A 414 13.03 -7.17 -8.00
N PRO A 415 12.75 -8.35 -7.43
CA PRO A 415 12.98 -8.64 -6.01
C PRO A 415 14.44 -8.79 -5.61
N GLY A 416 15.31 -9.17 -6.55
CA GLY A 416 16.74 -9.43 -6.31
C GLY A 416 17.67 -8.26 -6.63
N VAL A 417 17.13 -7.16 -7.18
CA VAL A 417 17.91 -6.02 -7.67
C VAL A 417 17.90 -4.88 -6.67
N PHE A 418 19.06 -4.33 -6.38
CA PHE A 418 19.21 -3.15 -5.54
C PHE A 418 20.35 -2.26 -6.02
N PHE A 419 20.29 -0.99 -5.61
CA PHE A 419 21.19 0.05 -6.04
C PHE A 419 21.90 0.65 -4.82
N LEU A 420 23.19 0.93 -4.95
CA LEU A 420 24.01 1.56 -3.92
C LEU A 420 24.73 2.78 -4.48
N THR A 421 24.75 3.86 -3.73
CA THR A 421 25.54 5.05 -4.06
C THR A 421 26.78 5.14 -3.19
N ARG A 422 27.89 5.54 -3.82
CA ARG A 422 29.17 5.71 -3.17
C ARG A 422 29.57 7.18 -3.07
N MET A 423 30.32 7.51 -2.03
CA MET A 423 30.93 8.83 -1.85
C MET A 423 31.97 9.17 -2.93
N SER A 424 32.45 8.18 -3.69
CA SER A 424 33.36 8.37 -4.83
C SER A 424 32.67 8.85 -6.11
N GLY A 425 31.34 8.98 -6.14
CA GLY A 425 30.61 9.35 -7.36
C GLY A 425 30.06 8.18 -8.16
N HIS A 426 30.27 6.94 -7.69
CA HIS A 426 29.83 5.73 -8.37
C HIS A 426 28.45 5.23 -7.88
N LEU A 427 27.63 4.82 -8.84
CA LEU A 427 26.42 4.05 -8.64
C LEU A 427 26.69 2.58 -8.96
N ASP A 428 26.41 1.69 -8.00
CA ASP A 428 26.46 0.25 -8.22
C ASP A 428 25.05 -0.33 -8.35
N CYS A 429 24.84 -1.16 -9.38
CA CYS A 429 23.67 -2.00 -9.52
C CYS A 429 24.05 -3.45 -9.19
N TRP A 430 23.30 -4.03 -8.28
CA TRP A 430 23.46 -5.41 -7.83
C TRP A 430 22.25 -6.22 -8.25
N ASP A 431 22.48 -7.46 -8.69
CA ASP A 431 21.41 -8.43 -8.90
C ASP A 431 21.81 -9.76 -8.23
N LEU A 432 21.10 -10.07 -7.16
CA LEU A 432 21.30 -11.29 -6.39
C LEU A 432 20.94 -12.56 -7.16
N TYR A 433 20.14 -12.45 -8.23
CA TYR A 433 19.74 -13.61 -9.03
C TYR A 433 20.92 -14.12 -9.86
N HIS A 434 21.73 -13.22 -10.42
CA HIS A 434 22.89 -13.58 -11.23
C HIS A 434 24.19 -13.67 -10.42
N LYS A 435 24.52 -12.64 -9.62
CA LYS A 435 25.81 -12.56 -8.93
C LYS A 435 25.69 -11.84 -7.58
N ALA A 436 25.83 -12.61 -6.50
CA ALA A 436 25.80 -12.06 -5.14
C ALA A 436 27.15 -11.50 -4.65
N SER A 437 28.27 -11.81 -5.32
CA SER A 437 29.62 -11.49 -4.81
C SER A 437 30.20 -10.16 -5.28
N ALA A 438 29.66 -9.57 -6.34
CA ALA A 438 30.14 -8.31 -6.90
C ALA A 438 28.99 -7.58 -7.60
N PRO A 439 29.04 -6.25 -7.72
CA PRO A 439 28.05 -5.51 -8.49
C PRO A 439 28.10 -5.97 -9.95
N ILE A 440 26.94 -5.96 -10.62
CA ILE A 440 26.84 -6.32 -12.03
C ILE A 440 27.22 -5.13 -12.91
N LEU A 441 26.84 -3.94 -12.45
CA LEU A 441 27.11 -2.68 -13.13
C LEU A 441 27.63 -1.69 -12.10
N SER A 442 28.69 -0.97 -12.44
CA SER A 442 29.24 0.13 -11.64
C SER A 442 29.53 1.29 -12.57
N ILE A 443 28.84 2.40 -12.37
CA ILE A 443 28.86 3.57 -13.26
C ILE A 443 29.34 4.78 -12.48
N GLU A 444 30.31 5.51 -13.02
CA GLU A 444 30.66 6.86 -12.54
C GLU A 444 29.60 7.85 -13.05
N VAL A 445 28.76 8.33 -12.13
CA VAL A 445 27.66 9.25 -12.47
C VAL A 445 28.16 10.69 -12.49
N ASP A 446 28.96 11.05 -11.49
CA ASP A 446 29.63 12.33 -11.37
C ASP A 446 30.94 12.16 -10.60
N LYS A 447 31.82 13.17 -10.64
CA LYS A 447 33.08 13.18 -9.86
C LYS A 447 32.87 13.59 -8.40
N THR A 448 31.71 14.15 -8.09
CA THR A 448 31.36 14.59 -6.75
C THR A 448 30.65 13.48 -5.98
N PRO A 449 30.67 13.51 -4.63
CA PRO A 449 29.99 12.51 -3.84
C PRO A 449 28.49 12.43 -4.14
N LEU A 450 28.00 11.21 -4.35
CA LEU A 450 26.57 10.95 -4.42
C LEU A 450 26.00 10.95 -3.00
N VAL A 451 24.89 11.65 -2.76
CA VAL A 451 24.33 11.86 -1.42
C VAL A 451 22.97 11.20 -1.27
N SER A 452 22.14 11.24 -2.30
CA SER A 452 20.77 10.73 -2.23
C SER A 452 20.44 9.83 -3.41
N LEU A 453 19.51 8.91 -3.18
CA LEU A 453 19.08 7.91 -4.16
C LEU A 453 17.58 7.69 -4.01
N SER A 454 16.87 7.74 -5.13
CA SER A 454 15.44 7.44 -5.17
C SER A 454 15.10 6.79 -6.50
N ILE A 455 14.15 5.86 -6.49
CA ILE A 455 13.71 5.14 -7.70
C ILE A 455 12.26 5.47 -8.00
N GLN A 456 11.95 5.58 -9.28
CA GLN A 456 10.59 5.76 -9.75
C GLN A 456 9.74 4.54 -9.34
N PRO A 457 8.45 4.71 -8.94
CA PRO A 457 7.59 3.59 -8.58
C PRO A 457 7.44 2.51 -9.67
N GLN A 458 7.52 2.90 -10.95
CA GLN A 458 7.53 1.98 -12.09
C GLN A 458 8.87 1.25 -12.31
N GLY A 459 9.93 1.61 -11.57
CA GLY A 459 11.23 0.94 -11.57
C GLY A 459 12.18 1.28 -12.73
N LYS A 460 11.71 1.96 -13.78
CA LYS A 460 12.53 2.22 -14.98
C LYS A 460 13.54 3.36 -14.84
N VAL A 461 13.23 4.37 -14.02
CA VAL A 461 14.08 5.56 -13.84
C VAL A 461 14.58 5.66 -12.41
N LEU A 462 15.85 6.03 -12.27
CA LEU A 462 16.55 6.21 -11.01
C LEU A 462 17.06 7.66 -10.91
N GLY A 463 16.80 8.32 -9.78
CA GLY A 463 17.30 9.65 -9.47
C GLY A 463 18.43 9.58 -8.47
N VAL A 464 19.57 10.20 -8.81
CA VAL A 464 20.78 10.27 -7.98
C VAL A 464 21.11 11.72 -7.70
N GLY A 465 21.18 12.12 -6.44
CA GLY A 465 21.56 13.46 -6.02
C GLY A 465 23.04 13.55 -5.64
N THR A 466 23.68 14.66 -6.00
CA THR A 466 25.10 14.94 -5.73
C THR A 466 25.28 16.02 -4.67
N GLU A 467 26.47 16.08 -4.05
CA GLU A 467 26.84 17.15 -3.10
C GLU A 467 26.84 18.54 -3.77
N ASP A 468 27.09 18.60 -5.08
CA ASP A 468 27.10 19.83 -5.87
C ASP A 468 25.72 20.40 -6.22
N GLY A 469 24.64 19.66 -5.91
CA GLY A 469 23.26 20.07 -6.19
C GLY A 469 22.73 19.69 -7.56
N SER A 470 23.43 18.82 -8.27
CA SER A 470 22.92 18.20 -9.50
C SER A 470 22.20 16.89 -9.18
N ILE A 471 21.09 16.66 -9.86
CA ILE A 471 20.33 15.41 -9.82
C ILE A 471 20.50 14.74 -11.18
N HIS A 472 21.10 13.56 -11.20
CA HIS A 472 21.24 12.75 -12.39
C HIS A 472 20.06 11.79 -12.46
N VAL A 473 19.26 11.92 -13.51
CA VAL A 473 18.15 11.03 -13.80
C VAL A 473 18.63 9.98 -14.80
N LEU A 474 18.67 8.72 -14.37
CA LEU A 474 19.20 7.59 -15.12
C LEU A 474 18.04 6.67 -15.55
N GLU A 475 18.00 6.29 -16.82
CA GLU A 475 17.15 5.21 -17.33
C GLU A 475 17.88 3.88 -17.21
N LEU A 476 17.22 2.89 -16.62
CA LEU A 476 17.72 1.54 -16.47
C LEU A 476 17.32 0.68 -17.68
N SER A 477 18.20 -0.22 -18.10
CA SER A 477 17.93 -1.21 -19.14
C SER A 477 16.82 -2.17 -18.74
N ASP A 478 16.13 -2.75 -19.73
CA ASP A 478 15.01 -3.65 -19.52
C ASP A 478 15.42 -4.90 -18.71
N SER A 479 16.68 -5.34 -18.83
CA SER A 479 17.26 -6.40 -17.99
C SER A 479 17.23 -6.12 -16.49
N LEU A 480 17.29 -4.86 -16.04
CA LEU A 480 17.21 -4.48 -14.62
C LEU A 480 15.78 -4.21 -14.15
N VAL A 481 14.84 -4.03 -15.08
CA VAL A 481 13.47 -3.60 -14.81
C VAL A 481 12.48 -4.76 -14.89
N HIS A 482 12.60 -5.62 -15.90
CA HIS A 482 11.67 -6.73 -16.15
C HIS A 482 12.02 -7.97 -15.32
N MET A 483 11.08 -8.39 -14.48
CA MET A 483 11.22 -9.60 -13.67
C MET A 483 11.16 -10.86 -14.55
N GLN A 484 12.15 -11.75 -14.39
CA GLN A 484 12.20 -13.00 -15.13
C GLN A 484 11.26 -14.06 -14.54
N GLN A 485 10.87 -15.05 -15.34
CA GLN A 485 10.03 -16.15 -14.87
C GLN A 485 10.70 -16.91 -13.72
N GLY A 486 9.97 -17.09 -12.62
CA GLY A 486 10.47 -17.82 -11.45
C GLY A 486 11.54 -17.10 -10.62
N GLU A 487 11.98 -15.89 -11.03
CA GLU A 487 12.99 -15.10 -10.31
C GLU A 487 12.59 -14.86 -8.86
N LYS A 488 11.35 -14.40 -8.63
CA LYS A 488 10.81 -14.18 -7.28
C LYS A 488 10.89 -15.43 -6.42
N ALA A 489 10.55 -16.60 -6.96
CA ALA A 489 10.62 -17.86 -6.21
C ALA A 489 12.08 -18.22 -5.87
N SER A 490 13.01 -18.04 -6.83
CA SER A 490 14.43 -18.32 -6.64
C SER A 490 15.10 -17.40 -5.60
N ILE A 491 14.80 -16.11 -5.65
CA ILE A 491 15.26 -15.13 -4.66
C ILE A 491 14.67 -15.43 -3.28
N GLY A 492 13.37 -15.76 -3.21
CA GLY A 492 12.72 -16.19 -1.98
C GLY A 492 13.42 -17.40 -1.35
N GLN A 493 13.71 -18.44 -2.15
CA GLN A 493 14.47 -19.61 -1.69
C GLN A 493 15.89 -19.26 -1.24
N THR A 494 16.55 -18.32 -1.92
CA THR A 494 17.89 -17.86 -1.54
C THR A 494 17.86 -17.17 -0.16
N PHE A 495 16.93 -16.25 0.07
CA PHE A 495 16.78 -15.60 1.37
C PHE A 495 16.41 -16.58 2.48
N GLU A 496 15.53 -17.55 2.22
CA GLU A 496 15.19 -18.60 3.19
C GLU A 496 16.38 -19.50 3.53
N ARG A 497 17.19 -19.85 2.51
CA ARG A 497 18.41 -20.65 2.69
C ARG A 497 19.42 -19.93 3.57
N GLU A 498 19.73 -18.67 3.29
CA GLU A 498 20.66 -17.88 4.11
C GLU A 498 20.10 -17.62 5.52
N THR A 499 18.79 -17.38 5.64
CA THR A 499 18.10 -17.29 6.94
C THR A 499 18.28 -18.57 7.76
N ARG A 500 18.08 -19.75 7.16
CA ARG A 500 18.26 -21.04 7.84
C ARG A 500 19.72 -21.27 8.22
N ARG A 501 20.66 -20.91 7.34
CA ARG A 501 22.10 -20.99 7.60
C ARG A 501 22.47 -20.16 8.83
N GLU A 502 22.05 -18.90 8.89
CA GLU A 502 22.36 -18.03 10.03
C GLU A 502 21.71 -18.49 11.33
N LYS A 503 20.47 -19.01 11.29
CA LYS A 503 19.84 -19.64 12.46
C LYS A 503 20.66 -20.82 13.01
N ASN A 504 21.20 -21.66 12.11
CA ASN A 504 22.03 -22.80 12.52
C ASN A 504 23.37 -22.34 13.11
N LEU A 505 23.98 -21.29 12.55
CA LEU A 505 25.21 -20.70 13.08
C LEU A 505 24.99 -20.06 14.45
N GLU A 506 23.89 -19.34 14.63
CA GLU A 506 23.51 -18.75 15.92
C GLU A 506 23.27 -19.83 16.98
N ALA A 507 22.56 -20.91 16.64
CA ALA A 507 22.36 -22.05 17.52
C ALA A 507 23.70 -22.69 17.93
N ARG A 508 24.59 -22.95 16.97
CA ARG A 508 25.93 -23.49 17.22
C ARG A 508 26.78 -22.56 18.08
N ALA A 509 26.70 -21.25 17.86
CA ALA A 509 27.42 -20.26 18.66
C ALA A 509 26.93 -20.23 20.12
N LYS A 510 25.60 -20.37 20.33
CA LYS A 510 25.01 -20.52 21.67
C LYS A 510 25.49 -21.80 22.35
N GLU A 511 25.48 -22.93 21.65
CA GLU A 511 25.99 -24.21 22.19
C GLU A 511 27.47 -24.13 22.59
N LEU A 512 28.32 -23.53 21.74
CA LEU A 512 29.73 -23.32 22.05
C LEU A 512 29.94 -22.42 23.27
N LYS A 513 29.16 -21.32 23.41
CA LYS A 513 29.21 -20.46 24.59
C LYS A 513 28.80 -21.19 25.87
N VAL A 514 27.75 -22.02 25.81
CA VAL A 514 27.32 -22.84 26.96
C VAL A 514 28.38 -23.88 27.32
N ARG A 515 29.00 -24.52 26.31
CA ARG A 515 30.09 -25.48 26.53
C ARG A 515 31.33 -24.81 27.13
N ALA A 516 31.71 -23.64 26.66
CA ALA A 516 32.83 -22.86 27.20
C ALA A 516 32.57 -22.45 28.66
N ARG A 517 31.36 -21.97 28.99
CA ARG A 517 30.99 -21.67 30.38
C ARG A 517 31.05 -22.91 31.29
N LYS A 518 30.57 -24.06 30.83
CA LYS A 518 30.67 -25.32 31.58
C LYS A 518 32.12 -25.80 31.73
N ALA A 519 32.98 -25.53 30.75
CA ALA A 519 34.40 -25.85 30.85
C ALA A 519 35.10 -24.94 31.87
N ALA A 520 34.85 -23.63 31.82
CA ALA A 520 35.37 -22.67 32.79
C ALA A 520 34.91 -22.97 34.23
N GLN A 521 33.64 -23.33 34.43
CA GLN A 521 33.14 -23.75 35.75
C GLN A 521 33.83 -25.02 36.26
N LYS A 522 34.14 -25.98 35.38
CA LYS A 522 34.89 -27.19 35.75
C LYS A 522 36.36 -26.90 36.06
N GLU A 523 36.96 -25.90 35.41
CA GLU A 523 38.32 -25.44 35.74
C GLU A 523 38.34 -24.74 37.10
N GLU A 524 37.38 -23.85 37.38
CA GLU A 524 37.24 -23.21 38.70
C GLU A 524 36.99 -24.23 39.83
N GLU A 525 36.07 -25.20 39.65
CA GLU A 525 35.85 -26.27 40.63
C GLU A 525 37.10 -27.18 40.79
N GLY A 526 37.86 -27.37 39.71
CA GLY A 526 39.10 -28.16 39.70
C GLY A 526 40.30 -27.48 40.39
N GLU A 527 40.31 -26.14 40.44
CA GLU A 527 41.33 -25.37 41.19
C GLU A 527 40.95 -25.23 42.67
N LEU A 528 39.68 -25.02 43.00
CA LEU A 528 39.20 -24.97 44.40
C LEU A 528 39.37 -26.31 45.14
N GLY A 529 39.31 -27.44 44.44
CA GLY A 529 39.52 -28.78 45.00
C GLY A 529 40.98 -29.18 45.24
N LYS A 530 41.96 -28.31 44.96
CA LYS A 530 43.40 -28.63 44.99
C LYS A 530 44.22 -27.88 46.04
N ILE A 531 43.62 -27.08 46.92
CA ILE A 531 44.36 -26.49 48.03
C ILE A 531 44.55 -27.59 49.10
N PRO A 532 45.79 -28.02 49.41
CA PRO A 532 46.02 -29.03 50.44
C PRO A 532 45.51 -28.50 51.79
N GLU A 533 44.85 -29.35 52.57
CA GLU A 533 44.28 -29.01 53.89
C GLU A 533 45.31 -28.36 54.83
N GLU A 534 46.58 -28.74 54.69
CA GLU A 534 47.72 -28.16 55.44
C GLU A 534 47.96 -26.68 55.14
N GLU A 535 47.73 -26.24 53.90
CA GLU A 535 47.96 -24.86 53.47
C GLU A 535 46.83 -23.94 53.95
N LEU A 536 45.59 -24.45 53.95
CA LEU A 536 44.43 -23.81 54.58
C LEU A 536 44.61 -23.60 56.09
N LEU A 537 45.06 -24.64 56.80
CA LEU A 537 45.35 -24.57 58.25
C LEU A 537 46.47 -23.56 58.57
N ARG A 538 47.43 -23.39 57.67
CA ARG A 538 48.52 -22.42 57.84
C ARG A 538 48.03 -20.98 57.69
N ILE A 539 47.22 -20.73 56.66
CA ILE A 539 46.62 -19.41 56.42
C ILE A 539 45.64 -19.03 57.54
N GLU A 540 44.86 -19.99 58.06
CA GLU A 540 43.98 -19.77 59.20
C GLU A 540 44.75 -19.37 60.47
N LYS A 541 45.89 -20.03 60.74
CA LYS A 541 46.76 -19.67 61.86
C LYS A 541 47.35 -18.27 61.71
N GLU A 542 47.86 -17.92 60.53
CA GLU A 542 48.38 -16.58 60.26
C GLU A 542 47.29 -15.50 60.44
N PHE A 543 46.06 -15.79 59.99
CA PHE A 543 44.93 -14.88 60.22
C PHE A 543 44.63 -14.68 61.70
N PHE A 544 44.51 -15.76 62.49
CA PHE A 544 44.25 -15.63 63.93
C PHE A 544 45.42 -15.01 64.72
N GLU A 545 46.66 -15.19 64.27
CA GLU A 545 47.81 -14.49 64.84
C GLU A 545 47.74 -12.97 64.56
N THR A 546 47.41 -12.57 63.34
CA THR A 546 47.23 -11.13 63.01
C THR A 546 46.06 -10.49 63.76
N VAL A 547 44.96 -11.22 63.96
CA VAL A 547 43.83 -10.74 64.78
C VAL A 547 44.26 -10.57 66.24
N LYS A 548 45.00 -11.53 66.82
CA LYS A 548 45.54 -11.40 68.19
C LYS A 548 46.54 -10.27 68.33
N GLU A 549 47.39 -10.03 67.32
CA GLU A 549 48.31 -8.89 67.31
C GLU A 549 47.57 -7.54 67.22
N GLN A 550 46.43 -7.49 66.55
CA GLN A 550 45.58 -6.29 66.50
C GLN A 550 44.81 -6.09 67.81
N GLU A 551 44.29 -7.16 68.43
CA GLU A 551 43.65 -7.10 69.75
C GLU A 551 44.64 -6.75 70.87
N ALA A 552 45.91 -7.15 70.78
CA ALA A 552 46.95 -6.76 71.73
C ALA A 552 47.47 -5.32 71.55
N LYS A 553 47.12 -4.67 70.42
CA LYS A 553 47.44 -3.26 70.13
C LYS A 553 46.26 -2.32 70.42
N ALA A 554 45.09 -2.84 70.80
CA ALA A 554 43.96 -2.11 71.35
C ALA A 554 43.98 -2.18 72.88
#